data_AF-A0AAW2HM65-F1
#
_entry.id   AF-A0AAW2HM65-F1
#
_cell.length_a   1.000
_cell.length_b   1.000
_cell.length_c   1.000
_cell.angle_alpha   90.00
_cell.angle_beta   90.00
_cell.angle_gamma   90.00
#
_symmetry.space_group_name_H-M   'P 1'
#
loop_
_entity.id
_entity.type
_entity.pdbx_description
1 polymer ?
#
loop_
_entity_poly.entity_id
_entity_poly.type
_entity_poly.pdbx_seq_one_letter_code
_entity_poly.pdbx_strand_id
1 'polypeptide(L)'
;MSLKKWWQENLKVKEEMFTFRMLKVKQYHLLKEEAGKRSAMYLQELDSVNREQKSDQDRLDNESRKKNEIENMIRQKGHEKDEAIKRIEKLNEHIRKNELSLEENMKIQSQLEKDVGSSKGRVDDLQRELESVVEQLGDARVDKHEDSRRRKKQEIVENFKRQFPGVFDRMINMCQPIHKRYNVAITKVLGKYMEAIVVDTEKTARQCIQYLKDQMLEPETFLPLDYIQAKPLKERLRTIKEPRNVRLLYDVLQFNEEINKAVLFATNNALVCETPEDAMRVAYELDKQRYDAVALDGTYYTKSGLISGGSLDLARKAKRWDEKQMSQLKAQKDKLQEEIRELQKKSRKESELNTLQSSIAGLQTRLKYSHSDKETTQKTIEQLEVDLEKLEEKRNKFEPNIVIIEQRMAERNKEIENIKENMNNVEDVVFQSFCAQIGVANIRQYEERELRTQNERLKKRHEFESQKNRITSQLEFEQTRDTKTNVLRWERAVQDEEDNLEREKSARERD
;
A
#
# COMPACT_ATOMS: atom_id res chain seq x y z
N MET A 1 77.61 -64.95 64.83
CA MET A 1 76.62 -65.93 64.33
C MET A 1 75.93 -65.32 63.13
N SER A 2 76.04 -65.99 61.99
CA SER A 2 75.92 -65.43 60.64
C SER A 2 74.49 -65.05 60.25
N LEU A 3 74.33 -63.93 59.52
CA LEU A 3 73.11 -63.53 58.80
C LEU A 3 72.43 -64.69 58.04
N LYS A 4 73.21 -65.72 57.64
CA LYS A 4 72.72 -66.95 57.01
C LYS A 4 71.75 -67.76 57.88
N LYS A 5 71.97 -67.85 59.19
CA LYS A 5 71.07 -68.57 60.12
C LYS A 5 69.75 -67.81 60.32
N TRP A 6 69.84 -66.50 60.51
CA TRP A 6 68.65 -65.62 60.63
C TRP A 6 67.82 -65.61 59.33
N TRP A 7 68.47 -65.63 58.17
CA TRP A 7 67.78 -65.79 56.88
C TRP A 7 67.12 -67.16 56.73
N GLN A 8 67.79 -68.25 57.12
CA GLN A 8 67.24 -69.61 57.04
C GLN A 8 66.07 -69.84 58.00
N GLU A 9 66.13 -69.30 59.22
CA GLU A 9 65.01 -69.33 60.17
C GLU A 9 63.84 -68.47 59.67
N ASN A 10 64.08 -67.28 59.14
CA ASN A 10 63.02 -66.47 58.53
C ASN A 10 62.43 -67.12 57.26
N LEU A 11 63.24 -67.87 56.49
CA LEU A 11 62.76 -68.60 55.34
C LEU A 11 61.86 -69.77 55.78
N LYS A 12 62.27 -70.54 56.79
CA LYS A 12 61.44 -71.60 57.38
C LYS A 12 60.13 -71.08 57.98
N VAL A 13 60.17 -69.98 58.75
CA VAL A 13 58.96 -69.35 59.30
C VAL A 13 58.04 -68.84 58.19
N LYS A 14 58.61 -68.29 57.10
CA LYS A 14 57.84 -67.90 55.92
C LYS A 14 57.26 -69.11 55.17
N GLU A 15 58.00 -70.21 55.07
CA GLU A 15 57.55 -71.47 54.45
C GLU A 15 56.44 -72.13 55.27
N GLU A 16 56.55 -72.16 56.60
CA GLU A 16 55.52 -72.68 57.51
C GLU A 16 54.26 -71.79 57.52
N MET A 17 54.42 -70.46 57.52
CA MET A 17 53.29 -69.56 57.32
C MET A 17 52.65 -69.72 55.94
N PHE A 18 53.44 -70.02 54.92
CA PHE A 18 52.95 -70.25 53.56
C PHE A 18 52.18 -71.58 53.45
N THR A 19 52.66 -72.66 54.05
CA THR A 19 51.97 -73.97 54.07
C THR A 19 50.69 -73.90 54.91
N PHE A 20 50.71 -73.23 56.06
CA PHE A 20 49.51 -72.99 56.88
C PHE A 20 48.45 -72.16 56.14
N ARG A 21 48.88 -71.12 55.41
CA ARG A 21 47.99 -70.34 54.55
C ARG A 21 47.43 -71.17 53.40
N MET A 22 48.25 -72.03 52.80
CA MET A 22 47.84 -72.91 51.71
C MET A 22 46.80 -73.96 52.18
N LEU A 23 46.92 -74.49 53.40
CA LEU A 23 45.93 -75.39 53.99
C LEU A 23 44.59 -74.70 54.25
N LYS A 24 44.59 -73.47 54.78
CA LYS A 24 43.38 -72.67 54.97
C LYS A 24 42.68 -72.34 53.65
N VAL A 25 43.45 -72.06 52.60
CA VAL A 25 42.92 -71.84 51.25
C VAL A 25 42.28 -73.12 50.70
N LYS A 26 42.89 -74.29 50.90
CA LYS A 26 42.30 -75.58 50.51
C LYS A 26 41.00 -75.87 51.26
N GLN A 27 40.95 -75.64 52.57
CA GLN A 27 39.75 -75.82 53.38
C GLN A 27 38.63 -74.83 52.97
N TYR A 28 38.99 -73.59 52.68
CA TYR A 28 38.07 -72.60 52.10
C TYR A 28 37.50 -73.07 50.76
N HIS A 29 38.32 -73.60 49.85
CA HIS A 29 37.84 -74.12 48.57
C HIS A 29 36.91 -75.33 48.72
N LEU A 30 37.20 -76.24 49.66
CA LEU A 30 36.34 -77.39 49.95
C LEU A 30 34.99 -76.96 50.53
N LEU A 31 34.99 -76.05 51.50
CA LEU A 31 33.75 -75.50 52.07
C LEU A 31 32.97 -74.67 51.05
N LYS A 32 33.67 -73.99 50.13
CA LYS A 32 33.04 -73.28 49.01
C LYS A 32 32.42 -74.23 47.99
N GLU A 33 33.03 -75.38 47.75
CA GLU A 33 32.46 -76.43 46.92
C GLU A 33 31.22 -77.06 47.58
N GLU A 34 31.26 -77.30 48.89
CA GLU A 34 30.12 -77.82 49.66
C GLU A 34 28.97 -76.81 49.76
N ALA A 35 29.28 -75.54 50.03
CA ALA A 35 28.32 -74.44 49.98
C ALA A 35 27.70 -74.33 48.59
N GLY A 36 28.52 -74.38 47.53
CA GLY A 36 28.06 -74.36 46.13
C GLY A 36 27.14 -75.54 45.77
N LYS A 37 27.39 -76.74 46.31
CA LYS A 37 26.50 -77.91 46.11
C LYS A 37 25.16 -77.73 46.81
N ARG A 38 25.15 -77.17 48.04
CA ARG A 38 23.93 -76.93 48.82
C ARG A 38 23.14 -75.72 48.31
N SER A 39 23.83 -74.71 47.78
CA SER A 39 23.21 -73.50 47.20
C SER A 39 22.88 -73.64 45.72
N ALA A 40 23.26 -74.74 45.05
CA ALA A 40 23.00 -74.95 43.62
C ALA A 40 21.52 -74.81 43.23
N MET A 41 20.61 -75.31 44.07
CA MET A 41 19.17 -75.16 43.83
C MET A 41 18.72 -73.70 43.89
N TYR A 42 19.16 -72.96 44.92
CA TYR A 42 18.88 -71.52 45.05
C TYR A 42 19.53 -70.71 43.93
N LEU A 43 20.71 -71.10 43.45
CA LEU A 43 21.38 -70.45 42.33
C LEU A 43 20.62 -70.67 41.01
N GLN A 44 20.11 -71.87 40.77
CA GLN A 44 19.30 -72.18 39.60
C GLN A 44 17.95 -71.43 39.63
N GLU A 45 17.30 -71.38 40.80
CA GLU A 45 16.08 -70.60 41.01
C GLU A 45 16.32 -69.11 40.81
N LEU A 46 17.40 -68.57 41.40
CA LEU A 46 17.83 -67.19 41.23
C LEU A 46 18.12 -66.85 39.77
N ASP A 47 18.80 -67.73 39.02
CA ASP A 47 19.07 -67.56 37.60
C ASP A 47 17.77 -67.55 36.78
N SER A 48 16.79 -68.40 37.13
CA SER A 48 15.48 -68.43 36.48
C SER A 48 14.72 -67.12 36.70
N VAL A 49 14.59 -66.69 37.96
CA VAL A 49 13.90 -65.44 38.31
C VAL A 49 14.63 -64.22 37.73
N ASN A 50 15.97 -64.21 37.71
CA ASN A 50 16.74 -63.14 37.08
C ASN A 50 16.53 -63.07 35.56
N ARG A 51 16.37 -64.20 34.86
CA ARG A 51 16.04 -64.20 33.43
C ARG A 51 14.66 -63.60 33.17
N GLU A 52 13.68 -63.95 34.01
CA GLU A 52 12.34 -63.38 33.92
C GLU A 52 12.32 -61.88 34.26
N GLN A 53 13.07 -61.48 35.29
CA GLN A 53 13.25 -60.07 35.67
C GLN A 53 13.90 -59.27 34.55
N LYS A 54 14.92 -59.83 33.90
CA LYS A 54 15.56 -59.21 32.74
C LYS A 54 14.60 -59.09 31.55
N SER A 55 13.78 -60.11 31.30
CA SER A 55 12.75 -60.07 30.25
C SER A 55 11.73 -58.97 30.49
N ASP A 56 11.25 -58.80 31.73
CA ASP A 56 10.33 -57.70 32.07
C ASP A 56 11.02 -56.33 32.07
N GLN A 57 12.30 -56.23 32.43
CA GLN A 57 13.09 -55.00 32.27
C GLN A 57 13.20 -54.62 30.79
N ASP A 58 13.52 -55.56 29.89
CA ASP A 58 13.59 -55.31 28.46
C ASP A 58 12.23 -54.88 27.89
N ARG A 59 11.13 -55.43 28.43
CA ARG A 59 9.76 -55.01 28.09
C ARG A 59 9.44 -53.61 28.58
N LEU A 60 9.80 -53.28 29.82
CA LEU A 60 9.62 -51.95 30.39
C LEU A 60 10.38 -50.90 29.57
N ASP A 61 11.64 -51.19 29.24
CA ASP A 61 12.48 -50.32 28.42
C ASP A 61 11.86 -50.11 27.03
N ASN A 62 11.31 -51.16 26.42
CA ASN A 62 10.65 -51.07 25.11
C ASN A 62 9.36 -50.22 25.16
N GLU A 63 8.49 -50.44 26.15
CA GLU A 63 7.26 -49.67 26.31
C GLU A 63 7.56 -48.20 26.68
N SER A 64 8.58 -47.96 27.51
CA SER A 64 9.06 -46.62 27.85
C SER A 64 9.64 -45.89 26.63
N ARG A 65 10.41 -46.59 25.77
CA ARG A 65 10.89 -46.03 24.50
C ARG A 65 9.73 -45.62 23.58
N LYS A 66 8.74 -46.50 23.37
CA LYS A 66 7.56 -46.18 22.55
C LYS A 66 6.74 -45.02 23.12
N LYS A 67 6.57 -44.95 24.45
CA LYS A 67 5.93 -43.83 25.12
C LYS A 67 6.68 -42.52 24.84
N ASN A 68 8.00 -42.51 25.02
CA ASN A 68 8.84 -41.34 24.75
C ASN A 68 8.81 -40.91 23.27
N GLU A 69 8.77 -41.85 22.33
CA GLU A 69 8.61 -41.56 20.91
C GLU A 69 7.26 -40.84 20.63
N ILE A 70 6.17 -41.32 21.23
CA ILE A 70 4.85 -40.68 21.11
C ILE A 70 4.83 -39.31 21.78
N GLU A 71 5.44 -39.15 22.95
CA GLU A 71 5.54 -37.85 23.61
C GLU A 71 6.33 -36.83 22.77
N ASN A 72 7.40 -37.26 22.11
CA ASN A 72 8.14 -36.41 21.18
C ASN A 72 7.28 -36.02 19.96
N MET A 73 6.50 -36.95 19.40
CA MET A 73 5.55 -36.64 18.32
C MET A 73 4.46 -35.66 18.76
N ILE A 74 3.92 -35.82 19.98
CA ILE A 74 2.94 -34.88 20.56
C ILE A 74 3.56 -33.49 20.70
N ARG A 75 4.79 -33.38 21.22
CA ARG A 75 5.49 -32.09 21.33
C ARG A 75 5.71 -31.43 19.97
N GLN A 76 6.13 -32.20 18.97
CA GLN A 76 6.33 -31.70 17.61
C GLN A 76 5.02 -31.20 17.00
N LYS A 77 3.95 -32.01 17.06
CA LYS A 77 2.63 -31.64 16.53
C LYS A 77 2.00 -30.47 17.28
N GLY A 78 2.22 -30.38 18.59
CA GLY A 78 1.83 -29.24 19.42
C GLY A 78 2.53 -27.96 18.97
N HIS A 79 3.83 -28.02 18.69
CA HIS A 79 4.56 -26.87 18.16
C HIS A 79 4.05 -26.47 16.77
N GLU A 80 3.78 -27.41 15.86
CA GLU A 80 3.19 -27.14 14.54
C GLU A 80 1.82 -26.44 14.67
N LYS A 81 0.99 -26.87 15.64
CA LYS A 81 -0.30 -26.25 15.95
C LYS A 81 -0.12 -24.82 16.46
N ASP A 82 0.78 -24.58 17.41
CA ASP A 82 1.03 -23.25 17.97
C ASP A 82 1.53 -22.26 16.90
N GLU A 83 2.36 -22.72 15.96
CA GLU A 83 2.78 -21.90 14.82
C GLU A 83 1.63 -21.56 13.88
N ALA A 84 0.74 -22.53 13.61
CA ALA A 84 -0.46 -22.30 12.80
C ALA A 84 -1.42 -21.32 13.48
N ILE A 85 -1.59 -21.39 14.81
CA ILE A 85 -2.41 -20.43 15.58
C ILE A 85 -1.81 -19.01 15.47
N LYS A 86 -0.50 -18.85 15.69
CA LYS A 86 0.19 -17.56 15.52
C LYS A 86 0.05 -17.01 14.10
N ARG A 87 0.05 -17.89 13.08
CA ARG A 87 -0.20 -17.49 11.69
C ARG A 87 -1.62 -16.94 11.51
N ILE A 88 -2.64 -17.59 12.09
CA ILE A 88 -4.03 -17.10 12.05
C ILE A 88 -4.17 -15.76 12.74
N GLU A 89 -3.52 -15.55 13.89
CA GLU A 89 -3.55 -14.25 14.58
C GLU A 89 -3.00 -13.12 13.68
N LYS A 90 -1.86 -13.35 13.03
CA LYS A 90 -1.27 -12.40 12.08
C LYS A 90 -2.17 -12.16 10.86
N LEU A 91 -2.78 -13.22 10.32
CA LEU A 91 -3.72 -13.12 9.20
C LEU A 91 -4.96 -12.31 9.60
N ASN A 92 -5.51 -12.53 10.80
CA ASN A 92 -6.66 -11.78 11.31
C ASN A 92 -6.34 -10.29 11.45
N GLU A 93 -5.16 -9.93 11.97
CA GLU A 93 -4.73 -8.53 12.06
C GLU A 93 -4.60 -7.90 10.67
N HIS A 94 -3.99 -8.61 9.72
CA HIS A 94 -3.87 -8.17 8.33
C HIS A 94 -5.23 -8.00 7.64
N ILE A 95 -6.14 -8.95 7.83
CA ILE A 95 -7.51 -8.90 7.30
C ILE A 95 -8.22 -7.67 7.86
N ARG A 96 -8.21 -7.48 9.19
CA ARG A 96 -8.86 -6.34 9.84
C ARG A 96 -8.33 -5.00 9.33
N LYS A 97 -7.01 -4.86 9.20
CA LYS A 97 -6.38 -3.64 8.67
C LYS A 97 -6.80 -3.36 7.23
N ASN A 98 -6.82 -4.40 6.38
CA ASN A 98 -7.21 -4.27 4.99
C ASN A 98 -8.72 -4.01 4.84
N GLU A 99 -9.57 -4.58 5.68
CA GLU A 99 -11.02 -4.32 5.71
C GLU A 99 -11.32 -2.87 6.08
N LEU A 100 -10.65 -2.32 7.10
CA LEU A 100 -10.79 -0.91 7.47
C LEU A 100 -10.37 0.02 6.32
N SER A 101 -9.21 -0.26 5.69
CA SER A 101 -8.74 0.53 4.55
C SER A 101 -9.67 0.40 3.34
N LEU A 102 -10.26 -0.77 3.12
CA LEU A 102 -11.25 -0.98 2.06
C LEU A 102 -12.51 -0.15 2.32
N GLU A 103 -13.01 -0.13 3.56
CA GLU A 103 -14.20 0.63 3.94
C GLU A 103 -13.97 2.15 3.79
N GLU A 104 -12.81 2.64 4.23
CA GLU A 104 -12.41 4.05 4.03
C GLU A 104 -12.35 4.40 2.53
N ASN A 105 -11.69 3.57 1.73
CA ASN A 105 -11.58 3.80 0.28
C ASN A 105 -12.96 3.75 -0.41
N MET A 106 -13.85 2.85 0.00
CA MET A 106 -15.23 2.78 -0.52
C MET A 106 -16.05 4.04 -0.16
N LYS A 107 -15.89 4.58 1.06
CA LYS A 107 -16.53 5.85 1.46
C LYS A 107 -16.03 7.01 0.60
N ILE A 108 -14.72 7.11 0.39
CA ILE A 108 -14.10 8.13 -0.45
C ILE A 108 -14.57 7.99 -1.90
N GLN A 109 -14.62 6.76 -2.43
CA GLN A 109 -15.12 6.48 -3.78
C GLN A 109 -16.57 6.95 -3.94
N SER A 110 -17.46 6.59 -3.01
CA SER A 110 -18.87 6.99 -3.08
C SER A 110 -19.05 8.51 -3.06
N GLN A 111 -18.24 9.22 -2.26
CA GLN A 111 -18.28 10.68 -2.23
C GLN A 111 -17.77 11.28 -3.55
N LEU A 112 -16.66 10.78 -4.08
CA LEU A 112 -16.12 11.22 -5.38
C LEU A 112 -17.07 10.92 -6.54
N GLU A 113 -17.73 9.76 -6.55
CA GLU A 113 -18.73 9.38 -7.55
C GLU A 113 -19.92 10.34 -7.56
N LYS A 114 -20.41 10.75 -6.38
CA LYS A 114 -21.47 11.77 -6.26
C LYS A 114 -21.02 13.13 -6.78
N ASP A 115 -19.81 13.56 -6.41
CA ASP A 115 -19.25 14.84 -6.82
C ASP A 115 -19.01 14.90 -8.35
N VAL A 116 -18.48 13.82 -8.94
CA VAL A 116 -18.24 13.71 -10.39
C VAL A 116 -19.56 13.57 -11.15
N GLY A 117 -20.49 12.75 -10.65
CA GLY A 117 -21.80 12.54 -11.29
C GLY A 117 -22.65 13.80 -11.34
N SER A 118 -22.74 14.54 -10.22
CA SER A 118 -23.46 15.82 -10.17
C SER A 118 -22.80 16.89 -11.04
N SER A 119 -21.46 16.91 -11.11
CA SER A 119 -20.72 17.83 -11.98
C SER A 119 -20.95 17.50 -13.46
N LYS A 120 -20.96 16.22 -13.86
CA LYS A 120 -21.25 15.80 -15.24
C LYS A 120 -22.66 16.18 -15.69
N GLY A 121 -23.68 15.90 -14.87
CA GLY A 121 -25.06 16.27 -15.21
C GLY A 121 -25.22 17.78 -15.40
N ARG A 122 -24.60 18.58 -14.53
CA ARG A 122 -24.62 20.04 -14.65
C ARG A 122 -23.84 20.56 -15.85
N VAL A 123 -22.74 19.89 -16.25
CA VAL A 123 -22.01 20.23 -17.48
C VAL A 123 -22.86 19.96 -18.72
N ASP A 124 -23.56 18.83 -18.78
CA ASP A 124 -24.47 18.49 -19.89
C ASP A 124 -25.62 19.50 -20.00
N ASP A 125 -26.22 19.90 -18.87
CA ASP A 125 -27.28 20.91 -18.83
C ASP A 125 -26.78 22.27 -19.35
N LEU A 126 -25.63 22.73 -18.85
CA LEU A 126 -25.01 23.99 -19.31
C LEU A 126 -24.58 23.93 -20.78
N GLN A 127 -24.17 22.76 -21.28
CA GLN A 127 -23.86 22.58 -22.69
C GLN A 127 -25.09 22.72 -23.57
N ARG A 128 -26.25 22.18 -23.15
CA ARG A 128 -27.53 22.39 -23.87
C ARG A 128 -27.95 23.87 -23.88
N GLU A 129 -27.80 24.56 -22.74
CA GLU A 129 -28.05 25.99 -22.67
C GLU A 129 -27.12 26.78 -23.60
N LEU A 130 -25.83 26.44 -23.61
CA LEU A 130 -24.85 27.06 -24.49
C LEU A 130 -25.19 26.81 -25.97
N GLU A 131 -25.62 25.61 -26.33
CA GLU A 131 -26.04 25.26 -27.69
C GLU A 131 -27.21 26.12 -28.15
N SER A 132 -28.23 26.28 -27.30
CA SER A 132 -29.37 27.16 -27.58
C SER A 132 -28.97 28.62 -27.76
N VAL A 133 -28.08 29.14 -26.91
CA VAL A 133 -27.56 30.52 -27.03
C VAL A 133 -26.72 30.67 -28.31
N VAL A 134 -25.93 29.66 -28.67
CA VAL A 134 -25.13 29.68 -29.90
C VAL A 134 -26.00 29.63 -31.14
N GLU A 135 -27.09 28.87 -31.14
CA GLU A 135 -28.09 28.84 -32.23
C GLU A 135 -28.71 30.23 -32.41
N GLN A 136 -29.15 30.87 -31.32
CA GLN A 136 -29.66 32.25 -31.34
C GLN A 136 -28.63 33.28 -31.86
N LEU A 137 -27.34 33.06 -31.61
CA LEU A 137 -26.25 33.89 -32.13
C LEU A 137 -25.91 33.57 -33.60
N GLY A 138 -26.14 32.34 -34.05
CA GLY A 138 -25.84 31.85 -35.40
C GLY A 138 -26.65 32.58 -36.47
N ASP A 139 -27.92 32.84 -36.19
CA ASP A 139 -28.83 33.60 -37.05
C ASP A 139 -28.47 35.09 -37.18
N ALA A 140 -27.64 35.60 -36.27
CA ALA A 140 -27.21 36.99 -36.22
C ALA A 140 -25.83 37.24 -36.85
N ARG A 141 -25.27 36.28 -37.61
CA ARG A 141 -24.06 36.49 -38.42
C ARG A 141 -24.35 37.43 -39.61
N VAL A 142 -24.24 38.74 -39.37
CA VAL A 142 -24.19 39.76 -40.43
C VAL A 142 -22.89 40.57 -40.31
N ASP A 143 -22.09 40.53 -41.38
CA ASP A 143 -21.03 41.46 -41.82
C ASP A 143 -20.05 42.07 -40.79
N LYS A 144 -18.95 41.36 -40.53
CA LYS A 144 -17.75 41.81 -39.77
C LYS A 144 -17.18 43.19 -40.18
N HIS A 145 -17.45 43.67 -41.38
CA HIS A 145 -16.91 44.94 -41.89
C HIS A 145 -17.69 46.17 -41.39
N GLU A 146 -19.01 46.06 -41.17
CA GLU A 146 -19.79 47.14 -40.55
C GLU A 146 -19.51 47.24 -39.04
N ASP A 147 -19.34 46.11 -38.35
CA ASP A 147 -19.04 46.04 -36.92
C ASP A 147 -17.77 46.82 -36.52
N SER A 148 -16.70 46.72 -37.31
CA SER A 148 -15.43 47.40 -37.02
C SER A 148 -15.54 48.93 -37.15
N ARG A 149 -16.23 49.42 -38.19
CA ARG A 149 -16.48 50.87 -38.35
C ARG A 149 -17.38 51.40 -37.25
N ARG A 150 -18.40 50.62 -36.87
CA ARG A 150 -19.31 50.95 -35.78
C ARG A 150 -18.60 51.02 -34.43
N ARG A 151 -17.74 50.06 -34.11
CA ARG A 151 -16.98 50.05 -32.86
C ARG A 151 -16.13 51.32 -32.71
N LYS A 152 -15.43 51.72 -33.77
CA LYS A 152 -14.69 52.99 -33.81
C LYS A 152 -15.60 54.20 -33.56
N LYS A 153 -16.80 54.23 -34.17
CA LYS A 153 -17.79 55.29 -33.97
C LYS A 153 -18.36 55.35 -32.55
N GLN A 154 -18.48 54.21 -31.87
CA GLN A 154 -18.91 54.14 -30.48
C GLN A 154 -17.77 54.59 -29.53
N GLU A 155 -16.53 54.18 -29.79
CA GLU A 155 -15.34 54.63 -29.04
C GLU A 155 -15.18 56.15 -29.08
N ILE A 156 -15.48 56.79 -30.22
CA ILE A 156 -15.51 58.26 -30.33
C ILE A 156 -16.56 58.88 -29.40
N VAL A 157 -17.77 58.31 -29.34
CA VAL A 157 -18.84 58.80 -28.44
C VAL A 157 -18.44 58.62 -26.98
N GLU A 158 -17.88 57.47 -26.61
CA GLU A 158 -17.39 57.25 -25.25
C GLU A 158 -16.27 58.23 -24.86
N ASN A 159 -15.37 58.54 -25.79
CA ASN A 159 -14.35 59.57 -25.59
C ASN A 159 -15.00 60.96 -25.40
N PHE A 160 -16.02 61.30 -26.18
CA PHE A 160 -16.76 62.55 -25.98
C PHE A 160 -17.44 62.63 -24.62
N LYS A 161 -18.10 61.56 -24.17
CA LYS A 161 -18.72 61.52 -22.84
C LYS A 161 -17.70 61.72 -21.71
N ARG A 162 -16.46 61.26 -21.90
CA ARG A 162 -15.36 61.43 -20.92
C ARG A 162 -14.77 62.83 -20.92
N GLN A 163 -14.62 63.46 -22.09
CA GLN A 163 -13.93 64.73 -22.25
C GLN A 163 -14.86 65.95 -22.13
N PHE A 164 -16.12 65.81 -22.55
CA PHE A 164 -17.09 66.90 -22.59
C PHE A 164 -18.35 66.52 -21.80
N PRO A 165 -18.51 67.01 -20.56
CA PRO A 165 -19.76 66.83 -19.83
C PRO A 165 -20.89 67.55 -20.60
N GLY A 166 -22.00 66.84 -20.83
CA GLY A 166 -23.13 67.33 -21.65
C GLY A 166 -23.39 66.52 -22.91
N VAL A 167 -22.52 65.56 -23.25
CA VAL A 167 -22.76 64.60 -24.35
C VAL A 167 -23.58 63.41 -23.84
N PHE A 168 -24.75 63.17 -24.44
CA PHE A 168 -25.63 62.06 -24.05
C PHE A 168 -25.20 60.75 -24.72
N ASP A 169 -25.69 60.47 -25.93
CA ASP A 169 -25.31 59.33 -26.77
C ASP A 169 -25.89 59.54 -28.19
N ARG A 170 -25.67 58.58 -29.09
CA ARG A 170 -26.37 58.52 -30.37
C ARG A 170 -27.85 58.19 -30.17
N MET A 171 -28.70 58.71 -31.05
CA MET A 171 -30.15 58.48 -31.01
C MET A 171 -30.52 56.99 -30.96
N ILE A 172 -29.84 56.13 -31.72
CA ILE A 172 -30.06 54.67 -31.72
C ILE A 172 -29.90 54.00 -30.33
N ASN A 173 -29.05 54.55 -29.46
CA ASN A 173 -28.83 54.02 -28.11
C ASN A 173 -29.83 54.58 -27.09
N MET A 174 -30.51 55.68 -27.43
CA MET A 174 -31.37 56.44 -26.52
C MET A 174 -32.88 56.25 -26.75
N CYS A 175 -33.29 55.75 -27.92
CA CYS A 175 -34.68 55.41 -28.22
C CYS A 175 -34.79 53.98 -28.74
N GLN A 176 -35.95 53.33 -28.57
CA GLN A 176 -36.21 52.00 -29.12
C GLN A 176 -37.65 51.89 -29.65
N PRO A 177 -37.88 51.17 -30.76
CA PRO A 177 -39.23 50.81 -31.19
C PRO A 177 -39.97 50.00 -30.13
N ILE A 178 -41.24 50.31 -29.86
CA ILE A 178 -42.07 49.53 -28.92
C ILE A 178 -42.33 48.10 -29.44
N HIS A 179 -42.31 47.91 -30.76
CA HIS A 179 -42.53 46.60 -31.38
C HIS A 179 -41.70 46.44 -32.67
N LYS A 180 -41.15 45.24 -32.92
CA LYS A 180 -40.26 44.94 -34.06
C LYS A 180 -40.85 45.29 -35.43
N ARG A 181 -42.18 45.19 -35.56
CA ARG A 181 -42.93 45.55 -36.78
C ARG A 181 -42.66 46.99 -37.27
N TYR A 182 -42.28 47.89 -36.37
CA TYR A 182 -42.04 49.30 -36.67
C TYR A 182 -40.59 49.63 -36.98
N ASN A 183 -39.68 48.66 -36.86
CA ASN A 183 -38.24 48.89 -37.00
C ASN A 183 -37.90 49.52 -38.35
N VAL A 184 -38.49 49.03 -39.44
CA VAL A 184 -38.24 49.52 -40.81
C VAL A 184 -38.76 50.95 -41.00
N ALA A 185 -40.00 51.22 -40.58
CA ALA A 185 -40.62 52.54 -40.66
C ALA A 185 -39.85 53.60 -39.82
N ILE A 186 -39.47 53.26 -38.59
CA ILE A 186 -38.68 54.14 -37.71
C ILE A 186 -37.30 54.40 -38.32
N THR A 187 -36.62 53.36 -38.81
CA THR A 187 -35.30 53.49 -39.43
C THR A 187 -35.35 54.41 -40.65
N LYS A 188 -36.44 54.34 -41.43
CA LYS A 188 -36.64 55.22 -42.58
C LYS A 188 -36.75 56.69 -42.18
N VAL A 189 -37.61 57.00 -41.20
CA VAL A 189 -37.88 58.39 -40.81
C VAL A 189 -36.73 59.01 -40.04
N LEU A 190 -36.13 58.27 -39.09
CA LEU A 190 -34.94 58.75 -38.38
C LEU A 190 -33.77 58.93 -39.35
N GLY A 191 -33.59 58.03 -40.31
CA GLY A 191 -32.61 58.16 -41.39
C GLY A 191 -31.21 58.51 -40.87
N LYS A 192 -30.69 59.68 -41.26
CA LYS A 192 -29.39 60.18 -40.79
C LYS A 192 -29.35 60.54 -39.30
N TYR A 193 -30.50 60.89 -38.72
CA TYR A 193 -30.62 61.24 -37.30
C TYR A 193 -30.52 60.03 -36.39
N MET A 194 -30.69 58.81 -36.92
CA MET A 194 -30.48 57.56 -36.17
C MET A 194 -29.06 57.48 -35.57
N GLU A 195 -28.06 57.94 -36.31
CA GLU A 195 -26.65 57.94 -35.90
C GLU A 195 -26.21 59.28 -35.27
N ALA A 196 -27.09 60.28 -35.21
CA ALA A 196 -26.74 61.59 -34.70
C ALA A 196 -26.53 61.57 -33.18
N ILE A 197 -25.54 62.31 -32.70
CA ILE A 197 -25.16 62.43 -31.29
C ILE A 197 -25.99 63.53 -30.63
N VAL A 198 -26.71 63.20 -29.56
CA VAL A 198 -27.49 64.17 -28.79
C VAL A 198 -26.59 64.83 -27.74
N VAL A 199 -26.64 66.16 -27.67
CA VAL A 199 -25.86 66.95 -26.72
C VAL A 199 -26.74 68.00 -26.04
N ASP A 200 -26.36 68.42 -24.85
CA ASP A 200 -27.11 69.40 -24.06
C ASP A 200 -27.18 70.78 -24.72
N THR A 201 -26.06 71.28 -25.25
CA THR A 201 -25.90 72.65 -25.72
C THR A 201 -25.20 72.78 -27.08
N GLU A 202 -25.42 73.90 -27.75
CA GLU A 202 -24.73 74.23 -29.01
C GLU A 202 -23.21 74.39 -28.80
N LYS A 203 -22.81 74.86 -27.62
CA LYS A 203 -21.40 75.03 -27.24
C LYS A 203 -20.67 73.70 -27.15
N THR A 204 -21.26 72.69 -26.50
CA THR A 204 -20.67 71.35 -26.39
C THR A 204 -20.59 70.67 -27.76
N ALA A 205 -21.59 70.87 -28.64
CA ALA A 205 -21.53 70.43 -30.03
C ALA A 205 -20.32 71.01 -30.77
N ARG A 206 -20.08 72.32 -30.68
CA ARG A 206 -18.92 72.97 -31.33
C ARG A 206 -17.59 72.44 -30.81
N GLN A 207 -17.47 72.20 -29.51
CA GLN A 207 -16.27 71.62 -28.91
C GLN A 207 -16.00 70.21 -29.44
N CYS A 208 -17.03 69.36 -29.52
CA CYS A 208 -16.90 68.02 -30.10
C CYS A 208 -16.53 68.07 -31.59
N ILE A 209 -17.10 69.01 -32.36
CA ILE A 209 -16.74 69.21 -33.77
C ILE A 209 -15.30 69.66 -33.93
N GLN A 210 -14.81 70.57 -33.07
CA GLN A 210 -13.42 70.99 -33.10
C GLN A 210 -12.48 69.81 -32.82
N TYR A 211 -12.82 68.98 -31.83
CA TYR A 211 -12.08 67.75 -31.54
C TYR A 211 -12.04 66.79 -32.75
N LEU A 212 -13.16 66.60 -33.46
CA LEU A 212 -13.17 65.78 -34.68
C LEU A 212 -12.21 66.31 -35.74
N LYS A 213 -12.14 67.64 -35.91
CA LYS A 213 -11.21 68.28 -36.86
C LYS A 213 -9.76 68.11 -36.43
N ASP A 214 -9.46 68.36 -35.16
CA ASP A 214 -8.10 68.27 -34.61
C ASP A 214 -7.55 66.84 -34.70
N GLN A 215 -8.41 65.85 -34.50
CA GLN A 215 -8.06 64.42 -34.58
C GLN A 215 -8.26 63.80 -35.98
N MET A 216 -8.64 64.60 -36.99
CA MET A 216 -8.93 64.16 -38.37
C MET A 216 -9.90 62.96 -38.43
N LEU A 217 -10.92 62.96 -37.56
CA LEU A 217 -11.95 61.93 -37.49
C LEU A 217 -13.08 62.18 -38.50
N GLU A 218 -13.92 61.16 -38.74
CA GLU A 218 -15.06 61.27 -39.65
C GLU A 218 -16.06 62.34 -39.18
N PRO A 219 -16.71 63.08 -40.12
CA PRO A 219 -17.77 64.02 -39.77
C PRO A 219 -18.96 63.31 -39.11
N GLU A 220 -19.42 63.87 -37.97
CA GLU A 220 -20.59 63.40 -37.23
C GLU A 220 -21.67 64.49 -37.15
N THR A 221 -22.92 64.07 -36.98
CA THR A 221 -24.06 65.00 -36.81
C THR A 221 -24.41 65.14 -35.34
N PHE A 222 -24.55 66.38 -34.86
CA PHE A 222 -24.91 66.68 -33.47
C PHE A 222 -26.30 67.31 -33.39
N LEU A 223 -27.06 66.95 -32.36
CA LEU A 223 -28.38 67.47 -32.05
C LEU A 223 -28.35 68.20 -30.69
N PRO A 224 -28.10 69.53 -30.67
CA PRO A 224 -28.06 70.32 -29.43
C PRO A 224 -29.46 70.60 -28.90
N LEU A 225 -29.78 70.15 -27.69
CA LEU A 225 -31.13 70.22 -27.11
C LEU A 225 -31.59 71.65 -26.78
N ASP A 226 -30.67 72.57 -26.52
CA ASP A 226 -30.94 73.99 -26.28
C ASP A 226 -31.35 74.75 -27.55
N TYR A 227 -30.71 74.43 -28.68
CA TYR A 227 -30.78 75.21 -29.91
C TYR A 227 -31.65 74.56 -31.00
N ILE A 228 -31.92 73.26 -30.90
CA ILE A 228 -32.71 72.54 -31.90
C ILE A 228 -34.15 73.04 -31.97
N GLN A 229 -34.57 73.45 -33.16
CA GLN A 229 -35.95 73.91 -33.42
C GLN A 229 -36.84 72.72 -33.79
N ALA A 230 -37.49 72.13 -32.79
CA ALA A 230 -38.51 71.12 -32.99
C ALA A 230 -39.90 71.77 -33.18
N LYS A 231 -40.67 71.26 -34.15
CA LYS A 231 -42.09 71.65 -34.28
C LYS A 231 -42.88 71.03 -33.12
N PRO A 232 -43.82 71.76 -32.50
CA PRO A 232 -44.65 71.18 -31.45
C PRO A 232 -45.44 69.97 -31.98
N LEU A 233 -45.66 69.01 -31.10
CA LEU A 233 -46.45 67.81 -31.41
C LEU A 233 -47.88 68.23 -31.76
N LYS A 234 -48.37 67.81 -32.91
CA LYS A 234 -49.75 68.09 -33.34
C LYS A 234 -50.69 67.01 -32.82
N GLU A 235 -51.27 67.23 -31.64
CA GLU A 235 -52.17 66.28 -30.99
C GLU A 235 -53.35 65.83 -31.87
N ARG A 236 -53.85 66.73 -32.73
CA ARG A 236 -54.88 66.44 -33.75
C ARG A 236 -54.56 65.22 -34.61
N LEU A 237 -53.28 64.95 -34.87
CA LEU A 237 -52.87 63.84 -35.73
C LEU A 237 -53.13 62.47 -35.08
N ARG A 238 -53.29 62.40 -33.74
CA ARG A 238 -53.69 61.17 -33.03
C ARG A 238 -55.16 60.80 -33.28
N THR A 239 -55.98 61.75 -33.71
CA THR A 239 -57.42 61.55 -33.95
C THR A 239 -57.72 60.96 -35.34
N ILE A 240 -56.72 60.85 -36.21
CA ILE A 240 -56.86 60.25 -37.54
C ILE A 240 -57.13 58.75 -37.37
N LYS A 241 -58.36 58.32 -37.67
CA LYS A 241 -58.81 56.92 -37.55
C LYS A 241 -58.99 56.21 -38.90
N GLU A 242 -59.04 56.97 -40.00
CA GLU A 242 -59.15 56.45 -41.36
C GLU A 242 -57.98 56.97 -42.18
N PRO A 243 -57.22 56.10 -42.89
CA PRO A 243 -57.23 54.63 -42.90
C PRO A 243 -56.92 53.98 -41.54
N ARG A 244 -57.18 52.67 -41.39
CA ARG A 244 -57.04 51.95 -40.12
C ARG A 244 -55.58 51.94 -39.64
N ASN A 245 -55.39 51.93 -38.32
CA ASN A 245 -54.08 51.77 -37.65
C ASN A 245 -53.03 52.86 -37.92
N VAL A 246 -53.44 54.06 -38.30
CA VAL A 246 -52.55 55.23 -38.37
C VAL A 246 -52.12 55.65 -36.96
N ARG A 247 -50.81 55.81 -36.74
CA ARG A 247 -50.24 56.29 -35.46
C ARG A 247 -49.15 57.31 -35.69
N LEU A 248 -48.93 58.21 -34.72
CA LEU A 248 -47.75 59.07 -34.71
C LEU A 248 -46.50 58.23 -34.46
N LEU A 249 -45.46 58.42 -35.25
CA LEU A 249 -44.18 57.73 -35.09
C LEU A 249 -43.57 58.01 -33.70
N TYR A 250 -43.78 59.22 -33.18
CA TYR A 250 -43.39 59.64 -31.84
C TYR A 250 -43.95 58.71 -30.76
N ASP A 251 -45.21 58.26 -30.88
CA ASP A 251 -45.88 57.40 -29.89
C ASP A 251 -45.45 55.92 -29.99
N VAL A 252 -44.74 55.56 -31.05
CA VAL A 252 -44.28 54.20 -31.33
C VAL A 252 -42.82 54.00 -30.87
N LEU A 253 -42.19 55.06 -30.38
CA LEU A 253 -40.84 55.07 -29.81
C LEU A 253 -40.89 55.13 -28.29
N GLN A 254 -40.06 54.32 -27.64
CA GLN A 254 -39.77 54.36 -26.22
C GLN A 254 -38.45 55.11 -26.00
N PHE A 255 -38.46 56.18 -25.20
CA PHE A 255 -37.28 57.00 -24.90
C PHE A 255 -37.48 57.79 -23.59
N ASN A 256 -36.39 58.34 -23.05
CA ASN A 256 -36.41 59.17 -21.85
C ASN A 256 -36.80 60.63 -22.16
N GLU A 257 -37.50 61.30 -21.25
CA GLU A 257 -37.99 62.67 -21.45
C GLU A 257 -36.88 63.69 -21.76
N GLU A 258 -35.66 63.45 -21.30
CA GLU A 258 -34.48 64.31 -21.52
C GLU A 258 -34.21 64.58 -23.01
N ILE A 259 -34.52 63.62 -23.89
CA ILE A 259 -34.26 63.75 -25.34
C ILE A 259 -35.51 64.08 -26.16
N ASN A 260 -36.61 64.46 -25.51
CA ASN A 260 -37.90 64.72 -26.15
C ASN A 260 -37.78 65.68 -27.36
N LYS A 261 -37.06 66.79 -27.22
CA LYS A 261 -36.84 67.74 -28.32
C LYS A 261 -36.13 67.12 -29.54
N ALA A 262 -35.14 66.26 -29.30
CA ALA A 262 -34.41 65.58 -30.37
C ALA A 262 -35.31 64.56 -31.10
N VAL A 263 -36.15 63.83 -30.35
CA VAL A 263 -37.12 62.88 -30.93
C VAL A 263 -38.22 63.62 -31.72
N LEU A 264 -38.76 64.72 -31.20
CA LEU A 264 -39.74 65.54 -31.92
C LEU A 264 -39.17 66.10 -33.23
N PHE A 265 -37.92 66.56 -33.21
CA PHE A 265 -37.23 67.02 -34.41
C PHE A 265 -37.03 65.90 -35.42
N ALA A 266 -36.52 64.74 -34.99
CA ALA A 266 -36.21 63.62 -35.88
C ALA A 266 -37.46 62.95 -36.47
N THR A 267 -38.56 62.89 -35.71
CA THR A 267 -39.83 62.32 -36.16
C THR A 267 -40.70 63.31 -36.94
N ASN A 268 -40.54 64.62 -36.72
CA ASN A 268 -41.22 65.72 -37.45
C ASN A 268 -42.75 65.57 -37.61
N ASN A 269 -43.46 65.04 -36.60
CA ASN A 269 -44.89 64.70 -36.67
C ASN A 269 -45.25 63.69 -37.80
N ALA A 270 -44.33 62.79 -38.15
CA ALA A 270 -44.58 61.74 -39.13
C ALA A 270 -45.59 60.70 -38.61
N LEU A 271 -46.41 60.21 -39.52
CA LEU A 271 -47.41 59.17 -39.28
C LEU A 271 -46.93 57.83 -39.80
N VAL A 272 -47.29 56.74 -39.13
CA VAL A 272 -47.02 55.36 -39.54
C VAL A 272 -48.33 54.72 -39.96
N CYS A 273 -48.33 54.09 -41.12
CA CYS A 273 -49.45 53.36 -41.70
C CYS A 273 -49.05 51.91 -42.01
N GLU A 274 -50.02 51.02 -42.18
CA GLU A 274 -49.73 49.61 -42.48
C GLU A 274 -49.23 49.42 -43.91
N THR A 275 -49.93 50.02 -44.88
CA THR A 275 -49.64 49.85 -46.31
C THR A 275 -49.14 51.15 -46.95
N PRO A 276 -48.37 51.06 -48.06
CA PRO A 276 -47.97 52.22 -48.86
C PRO A 276 -49.17 53.03 -49.37
N GLU A 277 -50.24 52.35 -49.77
CA GLU A 277 -51.47 52.97 -50.25
C GLU A 277 -52.13 53.80 -49.15
N ASP A 278 -52.18 53.27 -47.92
CA ASP A 278 -52.70 54.00 -46.76
C ASP A 278 -51.80 55.19 -46.40
N ALA A 279 -50.48 55.02 -46.45
CA ALA A 279 -49.53 56.11 -46.21
C ALA A 279 -49.68 57.23 -47.24
N MET A 280 -49.89 56.90 -48.51
CA MET A 280 -50.12 57.87 -49.58
C MET A 280 -51.42 58.65 -49.36
N ARG A 281 -52.52 57.96 -49.02
CA ARG A 281 -53.81 58.59 -48.71
C ARG A 281 -53.69 59.56 -47.54
N VAL A 282 -53.02 59.14 -46.46
CA VAL A 282 -52.78 59.99 -45.29
C VAL A 282 -51.90 61.20 -45.64
N ALA A 283 -50.87 61.02 -46.47
CA ALA A 283 -49.94 62.09 -46.80
C ALA A 283 -50.57 63.20 -47.66
N TYR A 284 -51.44 62.84 -48.62
CA TYR A 284 -51.87 63.78 -49.67
C TYR A 284 -53.39 63.92 -49.86
N GLU A 285 -54.22 62.93 -49.50
CA GLU A 285 -55.64 62.89 -49.86
C GLU A 285 -56.60 63.11 -48.68
N LEU A 286 -56.14 62.87 -47.44
CA LEU A 286 -56.98 62.89 -46.24
C LEU A 286 -57.55 64.27 -45.89
N ASP A 287 -56.80 65.33 -46.12
CA ASP A 287 -57.13 66.68 -45.66
C ASP A 287 -56.55 67.72 -46.64
N LYS A 288 -56.97 68.99 -46.53
CA LYS A 288 -56.36 70.08 -47.35
C LYS A 288 -54.87 70.30 -47.05
N GLN A 289 -54.40 69.78 -45.92
CA GLN A 289 -53.01 69.86 -45.47
C GLN A 289 -52.28 68.55 -45.75
N ARG A 290 -51.04 68.64 -46.22
CA ARG A 290 -50.17 67.48 -46.44
C ARG A 290 -49.41 67.10 -45.18
N TYR A 291 -49.22 65.79 -44.99
CA TYR A 291 -48.50 65.22 -43.84
C TYR A 291 -47.31 64.37 -44.28
N ASP A 292 -46.38 64.16 -43.36
CA ASP A 292 -45.31 63.17 -43.55
C ASP A 292 -45.87 61.80 -43.09
N ALA A 293 -45.86 60.78 -43.95
CA ALA A 293 -46.39 59.44 -43.64
C ALA A 293 -45.46 58.34 -44.16
N VAL A 294 -45.24 57.31 -43.35
CA VAL A 294 -44.39 56.15 -43.66
C VAL A 294 -45.20 54.86 -43.52
N ALA A 295 -45.05 53.95 -44.47
CA ALA A 295 -45.61 52.61 -44.38
C ALA A 295 -44.65 51.63 -43.66
N LEU A 296 -45.17 50.50 -43.16
CA LEU A 296 -44.35 49.50 -42.44
C LEU A 296 -43.23 48.90 -43.31
N ASP A 297 -43.39 48.91 -44.63
CA ASP A 297 -42.38 48.47 -45.61
C ASP A 297 -41.21 49.46 -45.78
N GLY A 298 -41.32 50.67 -45.20
CA GLY A 298 -40.33 51.73 -45.31
C GLY A 298 -40.55 52.69 -46.48
N THR A 299 -41.70 52.63 -47.17
CA THR A 299 -42.08 53.64 -48.16
C THR A 299 -42.51 54.93 -47.45
N TYR A 300 -41.82 56.03 -47.75
CA TYR A 300 -42.00 57.31 -47.06
C TYR A 300 -42.45 58.42 -48.00
N TYR A 301 -43.59 59.01 -47.65
CA TYR A 301 -44.22 60.14 -48.32
C TYR A 301 -44.03 61.38 -47.46
N THR A 302 -43.52 62.45 -48.07
CA THR A 302 -43.27 63.72 -47.36
C THR A 302 -44.30 64.76 -47.77
N LYS A 303 -44.63 65.69 -46.88
CA LYS A 303 -45.50 66.83 -47.19
C LYS A 303 -45.00 67.70 -48.35
N SER A 304 -43.70 67.67 -48.64
CA SER A 304 -43.06 68.32 -49.79
C SER A 304 -43.31 67.64 -51.13
N GLY A 305 -43.92 66.45 -51.16
CA GLY A 305 -44.15 65.69 -52.39
C GLY A 305 -43.04 64.70 -52.74
N LEU A 306 -41.96 64.62 -51.96
CA LEU A 306 -40.92 63.62 -52.15
C LEU A 306 -41.43 62.25 -51.67
N ILE A 307 -41.23 61.24 -52.51
CA ILE A 307 -41.56 59.85 -52.23
C ILE A 307 -40.25 59.07 -52.24
N SER A 308 -40.01 58.26 -51.22
CA SER A 308 -38.78 57.48 -51.11
C SER A 308 -39.04 56.06 -50.62
N GLY A 309 -38.58 55.07 -51.38
CA GLY A 309 -38.68 53.63 -51.05
C GLY A 309 -37.31 52.98 -50.83
N GLY A 310 -37.27 51.65 -50.76
CA GLY A 310 -36.04 50.84 -50.67
C GLY A 310 -36.01 49.90 -49.47
N SER A 311 -36.91 48.90 -49.43
CA SER A 311 -37.12 48.01 -48.28
C SER A 311 -35.90 47.16 -47.91
N LEU A 312 -35.05 46.74 -48.87
CA LEU A 312 -33.92 45.84 -48.62
C LEU A 312 -32.81 46.49 -47.78
N ASP A 313 -32.37 47.69 -48.14
CA ASP A 313 -31.37 48.45 -47.37
C ASP A 313 -31.91 48.92 -46.03
N LEU A 314 -33.21 49.23 -45.97
CA LEU A 314 -33.90 49.60 -44.74
C LEU A 314 -34.03 48.42 -43.78
N ALA A 315 -34.35 47.22 -44.29
CA ALA A 315 -34.39 46.00 -43.49
C ALA A 315 -33.01 45.67 -42.90
N ARG A 316 -31.94 45.86 -43.67
CA ARG A 316 -30.56 45.72 -43.17
C ARG A 316 -30.26 46.71 -42.05
N LYS A 317 -30.62 47.99 -42.22
CA LYS A 317 -30.44 49.02 -41.17
C LYS A 317 -31.36 48.80 -39.96
N ALA A 318 -32.54 48.23 -40.16
CA ALA A 318 -33.51 47.94 -39.10
C ALA A 318 -33.05 46.80 -38.16
N LYS A 319 -32.18 45.88 -38.63
CA LYS A 319 -31.53 44.88 -37.77
C LYS A 319 -30.65 45.50 -36.67
N ARG A 320 -30.23 46.77 -36.81
CA ARG A 320 -29.43 47.46 -35.80
C ARG A 320 -30.16 47.64 -34.47
N TRP A 321 -31.50 47.61 -34.48
CA TRP A 321 -32.31 47.64 -33.27
C TRP A 321 -32.19 46.36 -32.41
N ASP A 322 -31.78 45.23 -33.01
CA ASP A 322 -31.67 43.93 -32.33
C ASP A 322 -30.30 43.73 -31.61
N GLU A 323 -29.34 44.62 -31.79
CA GLU A 323 -27.96 44.42 -31.30
C GLU A 323 -27.79 44.47 -29.78
N LYS A 324 -28.68 45.15 -29.05
CA LYS A 324 -28.66 45.10 -27.57
C LYS A 324 -28.94 43.68 -27.08
N GLN A 325 -29.84 42.97 -27.77
CA GLN A 325 -30.10 41.55 -27.50
C GLN A 325 -28.87 40.70 -27.87
N MET A 326 -28.20 41.03 -28.99
CA MET A 326 -26.97 40.35 -29.43
C MET A 326 -25.81 40.48 -28.42
N SER A 327 -25.62 41.66 -27.83
CA SER A 327 -24.59 41.88 -26.80
C SER A 327 -24.90 41.09 -25.51
N GLN A 328 -26.17 40.99 -25.12
CA GLN A 328 -26.59 40.22 -23.95
C GLN A 328 -26.36 38.71 -24.16
N LEU A 329 -26.70 38.19 -25.34
CA LEU A 329 -26.48 36.79 -25.71
C LEU A 329 -24.99 36.44 -25.75
N LYS A 330 -24.13 37.34 -26.26
CA LYS A 330 -22.66 37.14 -26.22
C LYS A 330 -22.14 37.07 -24.77
N ALA A 331 -22.58 37.97 -23.89
CA ALA A 331 -22.18 37.94 -22.49
C ALA A 331 -22.68 36.68 -21.74
N GLN A 332 -23.87 36.19 -22.08
CA GLN A 332 -24.39 34.92 -21.55
C GLN A 332 -23.55 33.72 -22.04
N LYS A 333 -23.21 33.69 -23.33
CA LYS A 333 -22.33 32.66 -23.90
C LYS A 333 -20.99 32.60 -23.16
N ASP A 334 -20.33 33.74 -22.97
CA ASP A 334 -19.01 33.79 -22.32
C ASP A 334 -19.09 33.31 -20.86
N LYS A 335 -20.17 33.66 -20.14
CA LYS A 335 -20.42 33.16 -18.77
C LYS A 335 -20.62 31.65 -18.73
N LEU A 336 -21.47 31.11 -19.60
CA LEU A 336 -21.73 29.67 -19.68
C LEU A 336 -20.45 28.90 -20.04
N GLN A 337 -19.64 29.41 -20.97
CA GLN A 337 -18.37 28.80 -21.33
C GLN A 337 -17.37 28.76 -20.16
N GLU A 338 -17.32 29.80 -19.35
CA GLU A 338 -16.43 29.83 -18.18
C GLU A 338 -16.92 28.90 -17.06
N GLU A 339 -18.23 28.84 -16.81
CA GLU A 339 -18.81 27.90 -15.83
C GLU A 339 -18.56 26.44 -16.23
N ILE A 340 -18.69 26.10 -17.52
CA ILE A 340 -18.33 24.79 -18.06
C ILE A 340 -16.85 24.48 -17.83
N ARG A 341 -15.93 25.42 -18.09
CA ARG A 341 -14.49 25.20 -17.86
C ARG A 341 -14.16 24.93 -16.40
N GLU A 342 -14.76 25.68 -15.48
CA GLU A 342 -14.55 25.50 -14.05
C GLU A 342 -15.08 24.13 -13.57
N LEU A 343 -16.23 23.69 -14.07
CA LEU A 343 -16.76 22.36 -13.76
C LEU A 343 -15.94 21.24 -14.40
N GLN A 344 -15.42 21.43 -15.62
CA GLN A 344 -14.53 20.47 -16.27
C GLN A 344 -13.19 20.30 -15.53
N LYS A 345 -12.67 21.36 -14.88
CA LYS A 345 -11.50 21.22 -13.97
C LYS A 345 -11.80 20.27 -12.81
N LYS A 346 -13.02 20.30 -12.26
CA LYS A 346 -13.46 19.37 -11.20
C LYS A 346 -13.62 17.94 -11.73
N SER A 347 -13.95 17.75 -13.00
CA SER A 347 -13.98 16.44 -13.67
C SER A 347 -12.60 15.75 -13.72
N ARG A 348 -11.48 16.45 -13.50
CA ARG A 348 -10.14 15.83 -13.39
C ARG A 348 -10.04 14.83 -12.23
N LYS A 349 -10.95 14.92 -11.25
CA LYS A 349 -11.13 13.92 -10.19
C LYS A 349 -11.58 12.55 -10.71
N GLU A 350 -11.98 12.43 -11.98
CA GLU A 350 -12.29 11.14 -12.61
C GLU A 350 -11.07 10.24 -12.73
N SER A 351 -9.87 10.80 -12.95
CA SER A 351 -8.63 10.03 -12.90
C SER A 351 -8.38 9.47 -11.50
N GLU A 352 -8.64 10.29 -10.46
CA GLU A 352 -8.51 9.86 -9.06
C GLU A 352 -9.52 8.75 -8.74
N LEU A 353 -10.77 8.87 -9.23
CA LEU A 353 -11.80 7.85 -9.11
C LEU A 353 -11.34 6.50 -9.69
N ASN A 354 -10.80 6.50 -10.91
CA ASN A 354 -10.34 5.28 -11.57
C ASN A 354 -9.16 4.62 -10.82
N THR A 355 -8.23 5.43 -10.31
CA THR A 355 -7.12 4.91 -9.47
C THR A 355 -7.64 4.32 -8.15
N LEU A 356 -8.65 4.95 -7.54
CA LEU A 356 -9.25 4.49 -6.31
C LEU A 356 -10.04 3.19 -6.52
N GLN A 357 -10.83 3.09 -7.60
CA GLN A 357 -11.52 1.86 -7.99
C GLN A 357 -10.53 0.70 -8.21
N SER A 358 -9.40 0.98 -8.88
CA SER A 358 -8.34 -0.03 -9.09
C SER A 358 -7.72 -0.47 -7.76
N SER A 359 -7.49 0.46 -6.83
CA SER A 359 -6.99 0.18 -5.48
C SER A 359 -7.97 -0.70 -4.69
N ILE A 360 -9.27 -0.37 -4.72
CA ILE A 360 -10.35 -1.13 -4.07
C ILE A 360 -10.41 -2.56 -4.61
N ALA A 361 -10.38 -2.75 -5.93
CA ALA A 361 -10.36 -4.08 -6.55
C ALA A 361 -9.13 -4.90 -6.13
N GLY A 362 -7.96 -4.25 -6.05
CA GLY A 362 -6.73 -4.85 -5.55
C GLY A 362 -6.83 -5.28 -4.08
N LEU A 363 -7.38 -4.42 -3.22
CA LEU A 363 -7.61 -4.72 -1.80
C LEU A 363 -8.62 -5.86 -1.61
N GLN A 364 -9.73 -5.87 -2.35
CA GLN A 364 -10.72 -6.94 -2.31
C GLN A 364 -10.10 -8.30 -2.69
N THR A 365 -9.26 -8.31 -3.71
CA THR A 365 -8.59 -9.53 -4.16
C THR A 365 -7.60 -10.02 -3.10
N ARG A 366 -6.81 -9.13 -2.48
CA ARG A 366 -5.93 -9.46 -1.36
C ARG A 366 -6.69 -10.00 -0.16
N LEU A 367 -7.84 -9.41 0.17
CA LEU A 367 -8.70 -9.89 1.26
C LEU A 367 -9.25 -11.27 0.96
N LYS A 368 -9.70 -11.53 -0.27
CA LYS A 368 -10.15 -12.86 -0.68
C LYS A 368 -9.06 -13.92 -0.50
N TYR A 369 -7.83 -13.63 -0.92
CA TYR A 369 -6.70 -14.54 -0.71
C TYR A 369 -6.39 -14.74 0.78
N SER A 370 -6.42 -13.67 1.58
CA SER A 370 -6.13 -13.73 3.02
C SER A 370 -7.18 -14.55 3.78
N HIS A 371 -8.47 -14.38 3.44
CA HIS A 371 -9.57 -15.18 3.99
C HIS A 371 -9.44 -16.66 3.59
N SER A 372 -9.09 -16.94 2.33
CA SER A 372 -8.83 -18.31 1.88
C SER A 372 -7.65 -18.96 2.62
N ASP A 373 -6.54 -18.24 2.81
CA ASP A 373 -5.36 -18.74 3.54
C ASP A 373 -5.67 -18.98 5.02
N LYS A 374 -6.48 -18.10 5.63
CA LYS A 374 -6.99 -18.29 6.99
C LYS A 374 -7.84 -19.56 7.09
N GLU A 375 -8.76 -19.79 6.15
CA GLU A 375 -9.61 -20.98 6.16
C GLU A 375 -8.80 -22.27 6.00
N THR A 376 -7.80 -22.28 5.11
CA THR A 376 -6.92 -23.45 4.96
C THR A 376 -6.07 -23.69 6.21
N THR A 377 -5.56 -22.63 6.82
CA THR A 377 -4.78 -22.73 8.07
C THR A 377 -5.67 -23.23 9.22
N GLN A 378 -6.93 -22.79 9.29
CA GLN A 378 -7.89 -23.23 10.31
C GLN A 378 -8.18 -24.74 10.18
N LYS A 379 -8.43 -25.23 8.96
CA LYS A 379 -8.59 -26.67 8.70
C LYS A 379 -7.34 -27.47 9.09
N THR A 380 -6.16 -26.90 8.90
CA THR A 380 -4.90 -27.52 9.32
C THR A 380 -4.81 -27.65 10.85
N ILE A 381 -5.25 -26.63 11.59
CA ILE A 381 -5.31 -26.67 13.06
C ILE A 381 -6.28 -27.75 13.53
N GLU A 382 -7.49 -27.80 12.95
CA GLU A 382 -8.50 -28.81 13.29
C GLU A 382 -7.96 -30.23 13.06
N GLN A 383 -7.25 -30.46 11.95
CA GLN A 383 -6.60 -31.74 11.68
C GLN A 383 -5.52 -32.08 12.70
N LEU A 384 -4.67 -31.10 13.05
CA LEU A 384 -3.62 -31.27 14.07
C LEU A 384 -4.20 -31.54 15.46
N GLU A 385 -5.33 -30.93 15.81
CA GLU A 385 -6.05 -31.20 17.06
C GLU A 385 -6.53 -32.64 17.16
N VAL A 386 -7.17 -33.13 16.10
CA VAL A 386 -7.61 -34.53 16.01
C VAL A 386 -6.43 -35.50 16.08
N ASP A 387 -5.31 -35.17 15.44
CA ASP A 387 -4.11 -36.01 15.47
C ASP A 387 -3.43 -36.00 16.85
N LEU A 388 -3.40 -34.86 17.53
CA LEU A 388 -2.91 -34.74 18.90
C LEU A 388 -3.77 -35.55 19.88
N GLU A 389 -5.11 -35.47 19.79
CA GLU A 389 -6.02 -36.25 20.62
C GLU A 389 -5.78 -37.76 20.47
N LYS A 390 -5.65 -38.25 19.22
CA LYS A 390 -5.32 -39.66 18.94
C LYS A 390 -3.97 -40.07 19.50
N LEU A 391 -2.96 -39.20 19.47
CA LEU A 391 -1.64 -39.48 20.02
C LEU A 391 -1.66 -39.49 21.56
N GLU A 392 -2.40 -38.57 22.17
CA GLU A 392 -2.60 -38.53 23.62
C GLU A 392 -3.35 -39.78 24.14
N GLU A 393 -4.39 -40.22 23.44
CA GLU A 393 -5.05 -41.49 23.74
C GLU A 393 -4.09 -42.68 23.65
N LYS A 394 -3.21 -42.72 22.63
CA LYS A 394 -2.19 -43.76 22.51
C LYS A 394 -1.20 -43.68 23.66
N ARG A 395 -0.70 -42.50 24.02
CA ARG A 395 0.21 -42.28 25.16
C ARG A 395 -0.41 -42.81 26.45
N ASN A 396 -1.68 -42.49 26.70
CA ASN A 396 -2.40 -42.89 27.92
C ASN A 396 -2.55 -44.41 28.07
N LYS A 397 -2.49 -45.18 26.96
CA LYS A 397 -2.52 -46.65 27.01
C LYS A 397 -1.19 -47.26 27.48
N PHE A 398 -0.07 -46.56 27.34
CA PHE A 398 1.24 -47.04 27.80
C PHE A 398 1.40 -46.90 29.32
N GLU A 399 0.80 -45.88 29.94
CA GLU A 399 0.88 -45.63 31.38
C GLU A 399 0.45 -46.84 32.24
N PRO A 400 -0.74 -47.44 32.07
CA PRO A 400 -1.14 -48.58 32.88
C PRO A 400 -0.27 -49.81 32.61
N ASN A 401 0.19 -50.01 31.36
CA ASN A 401 1.06 -51.14 31.01
C ASN A 401 2.41 -51.06 31.72
N ILE A 402 3.02 -49.86 31.75
CA ILE A 402 4.28 -49.58 32.46
C ILE A 402 4.10 -49.87 33.96
N VAL A 403 3.05 -49.34 34.59
CA VAL A 403 2.77 -49.55 36.01
C VAL A 403 2.60 -51.04 36.35
N ILE A 404 1.89 -51.80 35.51
CA ILE A 404 1.71 -53.25 35.72
C ILE A 404 3.05 -54.00 35.64
N ILE A 405 3.93 -53.64 34.69
CA ILE A 405 5.25 -54.26 34.55
C ILE A 405 6.13 -53.90 35.76
N GLU A 406 6.15 -52.63 36.18
CA GLU A 406 6.91 -52.18 37.34
C GLU A 406 6.47 -52.87 38.63
N GLN A 407 5.16 -53.09 38.83
CA GLN A 407 4.64 -53.84 39.98
C GLN A 407 5.12 -55.28 39.98
N ARG A 408 5.02 -55.99 38.84
CA ARG A 408 5.53 -57.36 38.70
C ARG A 408 7.03 -57.46 38.98
N MET A 409 7.80 -56.49 38.47
CA MET A 409 9.23 -56.41 38.71
C MET A 409 9.58 -56.13 40.18
N ALA A 410 8.78 -55.31 40.86
CA ALA A 410 8.96 -55.03 42.29
C ALA A 410 8.65 -56.26 43.15
N GLU A 411 7.61 -57.03 42.81
CA GLU A 411 7.29 -58.30 43.45
C GLU A 411 8.41 -59.33 43.26
N ARG A 412 8.89 -59.48 42.02
CA ARG A 412 10.04 -60.35 41.70
C ARG A 412 11.33 -59.91 42.38
N ASN A 413 11.58 -58.61 42.52
CA ASN A 413 12.76 -58.13 43.27
C ASN A 413 12.72 -58.59 44.74
N LYS A 414 11.54 -58.58 45.39
CA LYS A 414 11.39 -59.13 46.74
C LYS A 414 11.66 -60.63 46.78
N GLU A 415 11.21 -61.37 45.76
CA GLU A 415 11.50 -62.80 45.63
C GLU A 415 13.01 -63.06 45.45
N ILE A 416 13.68 -62.27 44.61
CA ILE A 416 15.14 -62.31 44.42
C ILE A 416 15.88 -62.01 45.72
N GLU A 417 15.43 -61.03 46.51
CA GLU A 417 15.98 -60.72 47.83
C GLU A 417 15.81 -61.89 48.80
N ASN A 418 14.62 -62.50 48.86
CA ASN A 418 14.35 -63.67 49.70
C ASN A 418 15.23 -64.88 49.30
N ILE A 419 15.38 -65.17 48.00
CA ILE A 419 16.25 -66.26 47.52
C ILE A 419 17.71 -65.98 47.88
N LYS A 420 18.17 -64.73 47.71
CA LYS A 420 19.52 -64.33 48.13
C LYS A 420 19.73 -64.46 49.63
N GLU A 421 18.74 -64.09 50.45
CA GLU A 421 18.82 -64.27 51.90
C GLU A 421 18.88 -65.75 52.29
N ASN A 422 18.06 -66.60 51.67
CA ASN A 422 18.11 -68.05 51.88
C ASN A 422 19.47 -68.64 51.46
N MET A 423 20.01 -68.21 50.32
CA MET A 423 21.34 -68.61 49.86
C MET A 423 22.43 -68.16 50.85
N ASN A 424 22.33 -66.92 51.34
CA ASN A 424 23.22 -66.36 52.33
C ASN A 424 23.19 -67.15 53.64
N ASN A 425 22.01 -67.57 54.10
CA ASN A 425 21.85 -68.40 55.29
C ASN A 425 22.49 -69.78 55.11
N VAL A 426 22.36 -70.40 53.93
CA VAL A 426 23.02 -71.67 53.61
C VAL A 426 24.55 -71.53 53.64
N GLU A 427 25.08 -70.45 53.06
CA GLU A 427 26.52 -70.14 53.13
C GLU A 427 26.98 -69.93 54.57
N ASP A 428 26.27 -69.12 55.36
CA ASP A 428 26.64 -68.80 56.73
C ASP A 428 26.63 -70.07 57.63
N VAL A 429 25.72 -71.03 57.39
CA VAL A 429 25.71 -72.34 58.07
C VAL A 429 26.92 -73.20 57.69
N VAL A 430 27.27 -73.27 56.40
CA VAL A 430 28.41 -74.09 55.93
C VAL A 430 29.74 -73.51 56.41
N PHE A 431 29.87 -72.18 56.45
CA PHE A 431 31.09 -71.50 56.85
C PHE A 431 31.15 -71.18 58.36
N GLN A 432 30.13 -71.49 59.16
CA GLN A 432 30.05 -71.13 60.58
C GLN A 432 31.29 -71.55 61.39
N SER A 433 31.71 -72.81 61.24
CA SER A 433 32.88 -73.37 61.94
C SER A 433 34.20 -72.75 61.47
N PHE A 434 34.30 -72.42 60.18
CA PHE A 434 35.46 -71.78 59.55
C PHE A 434 35.57 -70.29 59.93
N CYS A 435 34.46 -69.56 59.95
CA CYS A 435 34.38 -68.17 60.38
C CYS A 435 34.76 -68.01 61.86
N ALA A 436 34.29 -68.91 62.74
CA ALA A 436 34.67 -68.96 64.15
C ALA A 436 36.18 -69.20 64.34
N GLN A 437 36.80 -70.02 63.48
CA GLN A 437 38.23 -70.32 63.53
C GLN A 437 39.11 -69.16 63.04
N ILE A 438 38.58 -68.25 62.20
CA ILE A 438 39.33 -67.13 61.61
C ILE A 438 39.00 -65.80 62.31
N GLY A 439 37.95 -65.74 63.12
CA GLY A 439 37.56 -64.53 63.86
C GLY A 439 36.88 -63.48 62.99
N VAL A 440 36.05 -63.93 62.04
CA VAL A 440 35.29 -63.07 61.10
C VAL A 440 33.82 -63.40 61.25
N ALA A 441 32.94 -62.40 61.15
CA ALA A 441 31.51 -62.59 61.40
C ALA A 441 30.87 -63.55 60.38
N ASN A 442 31.08 -63.30 59.08
CA ASN A 442 30.55 -64.10 57.97
C ASN A 442 31.61 -64.26 56.86
N ILE A 443 31.41 -65.25 55.98
CA ILE A 443 32.34 -65.57 54.90
C ILE A 443 32.56 -64.39 53.93
N ARG A 444 31.54 -63.54 53.72
CA ARG A 444 31.61 -62.36 52.83
C ARG A 444 32.67 -61.34 53.25
N GLN A 445 32.87 -61.12 54.54
CA GLN A 445 33.91 -60.22 55.05
C GLN A 445 35.31 -60.79 54.81
N TYR A 446 35.45 -62.11 54.90
CA TYR A 446 36.70 -62.81 54.59
C TYR A 446 36.99 -62.75 53.08
N GLU A 447 35.99 -63.00 52.25
CA GLU A 447 36.10 -62.90 50.80
C GLU A 447 36.45 -61.49 50.35
N GLU A 448 35.80 -60.44 50.87
CA GLU A 448 36.09 -59.06 50.49
C GLU A 448 37.53 -58.65 50.83
N ARG A 449 38.02 -59.07 52.01
CA ARG A 449 39.40 -58.80 52.45
C ARG A 449 40.43 -59.56 51.63
N GLU A 450 40.20 -60.84 51.33
CA GLU A 450 41.09 -61.63 50.48
C GLU A 450 41.01 -61.22 49.00
N LEU A 451 39.84 -60.85 48.46
CA LEU A 451 39.69 -60.33 47.09
C LEU A 451 40.44 -59.02 46.89
N ARG A 452 40.35 -58.09 47.84
CA ARG A 452 41.16 -56.85 47.80
C ARG A 452 42.65 -57.18 47.80
N THR A 453 43.08 -58.06 48.70
CA THR A 453 44.48 -58.50 48.80
C THR A 453 44.96 -59.21 47.53
N GLN A 454 44.10 -60.02 46.88
CA GLN A 454 44.40 -60.70 45.63
C GLN A 454 44.45 -59.73 44.44
N ASN A 455 43.51 -58.79 44.32
CA ASN A 455 43.51 -57.77 43.27
C ASN A 455 44.72 -56.85 43.37
N GLU A 456 45.12 -56.44 44.57
CA GLU A 456 46.36 -55.68 44.77
C GLU A 456 47.60 -56.48 44.37
N ARG A 457 47.64 -57.78 44.68
CA ARG A 457 48.73 -58.67 44.26
C ARG A 457 48.77 -58.84 42.75
N LEU A 458 47.63 -59.00 42.08
CA LEU A 458 47.54 -59.11 40.63
C LEU A 458 47.99 -57.81 39.94
N LYS A 459 47.56 -56.65 40.46
CA LYS A 459 48.05 -55.35 39.98
C LYS A 459 49.57 -55.22 40.10
N LYS A 460 50.14 -55.52 41.28
CA LYS A 460 51.59 -55.52 41.47
C LYS A 460 52.31 -56.52 40.55
N ARG A 461 51.71 -57.69 40.33
CA ARG A 461 52.27 -58.71 39.42
C ARG A 461 52.31 -58.20 37.97
N HIS A 462 51.23 -57.57 37.50
CA HIS A 462 51.19 -56.94 36.17
C HIS A 462 52.15 -55.75 36.05
N GLU A 463 52.30 -54.95 37.10
CA GLU A 463 53.32 -53.89 37.15
C GLU A 463 54.73 -54.46 37.01
N PHE A 464 55.07 -55.51 37.78
CA PHE A 464 56.37 -56.17 37.67
C PHE A 464 56.60 -56.83 36.32
N GLU A 465 55.57 -57.43 35.72
CA GLU A 465 55.65 -58.02 34.38
C GLU A 465 55.87 -56.95 33.30
N SER A 466 55.21 -55.79 33.43
CA SER A 466 55.42 -54.63 32.55
C SER A 466 56.84 -54.05 32.70
N GLN A 467 57.35 -53.94 33.93
CA GLN A 467 58.72 -53.50 34.19
C GLN A 467 59.74 -54.49 33.62
N LYS A 468 59.51 -55.80 33.80
CA LYS A 468 60.35 -56.84 33.23
C LYS A 468 60.40 -56.71 31.71
N ASN A 469 59.25 -56.58 31.05
CA ASN A 469 59.18 -56.42 29.60
C ASN A 469 59.91 -55.15 29.14
N ARG A 470 59.77 -54.02 29.86
CA ARG A 470 60.49 -52.78 29.54
C ARG A 470 62.01 -52.93 29.64
N ILE A 471 62.50 -53.61 30.68
CA ILE A 471 63.93 -53.87 30.86
C ILE A 471 64.42 -54.83 29.76
N THR A 472 63.65 -55.86 29.42
CA THR A 472 64.00 -56.78 28.33
C THR A 472 64.10 -56.04 26.99
N SER A 473 63.13 -55.18 26.66
CA SER A 473 63.17 -54.38 25.44
C SER A 473 64.33 -53.37 25.42
N GLN A 474 64.70 -52.79 26.56
CA GLN A 474 65.91 -51.96 26.66
C GLN A 474 67.19 -52.76 26.50
N LEU A 475 67.24 -53.99 27.04
CA LEU A 475 68.37 -54.89 26.86
C LEU A 475 68.52 -55.29 25.38
N GLU A 476 67.42 -55.63 24.70
CA GLU A 476 67.41 -55.94 23.27
C GLU A 476 67.83 -54.73 22.42
N PHE A 477 67.39 -53.51 22.79
CA PHE A 477 67.80 -52.28 22.14
C PHE A 477 69.30 -51.99 22.30
N GLU A 478 69.85 -52.14 23.51
CA GLU A 478 71.30 -51.95 23.74
C GLU A 478 72.13 -53.07 23.10
N GLN A 479 71.62 -54.31 23.02
CA GLN A 479 72.29 -55.41 22.32
C GLN A 479 72.32 -55.23 20.79
N THR A 480 71.36 -54.52 20.22
CA THR A 480 71.30 -54.18 18.78
C THR A 480 72.06 -52.91 18.41
N ARG A 481 72.56 -52.16 19.40
CA ARG A 481 73.29 -50.91 19.20
C ARG A 481 74.75 -51.20 18.83
N ASP A 482 75.05 -51.16 17.53
CA ASP A 482 76.40 -51.39 16.99
C ASP A 482 77.32 -50.19 17.28
N THR A 483 77.88 -50.17 18.49
CA THR A 483 78.88 -49.18 18.94
C THR A 483 80.25 -49.41 18.31
N LYS A 484 80.52 -50.61 17.77
CA LYS A 484 81.82 -50.97 17.18
C LYS A 484 82.04 -50.34 15.80
N THR A 485 81.02 -50.29 14.94
CA THR A 485 81.14 -49.65 13.62
C THR A 485 81.35 -48.14 13.71
N ASN A 486 80.74 -47.47 14.69
CA ASN A 486 80.99 -46.04 14.92
C ASN A 486 82.41 -45.75 15.39
N VAL A 487 82.99 -46.58 16.28
CA VAL A 487 84.38 -46.42 16.71
C VAL A 487 85.35 -46.61 15.54
N LEU A 488 85.16 -47.67 14.74
CA LEU A 488 85.94 -47.93 13.52
C LEU A 488 85.89 -46.81 12.47
N ARG A 489 84.76 -46.10 12.38
CA ARG A 489 84.61 -44.96 11.46
C ARG A 489 85.47 -43.77 11.90
N TRP A 490 85.52 -43.48 13.20
CA TRP A 490 86.37 -42.43 13.74
C TRP A 490 87.86 -42.79 13.69
N GLU A 491 88.21 -44.06 13.93
CA GLU A 491 89.59 -44.54 13.77
C GLU A 491 90.09 -44.39 12.33
N ARG A 492 89.28 -44.72 11.30
CA ARG A 492 89.63 -44.47 9.90
C ARG A 492 89.79 -42.99 9.57
N ALA A 493 88.91 -42.14 10.10
CA ALA A 493 89.00 -40.70 9.86
C ALA A 493 90.29 -40.09 10.45
N VAL A 494 90.74 -40.58 11.61
CA VAL A 494 92.03 -40.18 12.20
C VAL A 494 93.19 -40.64 11.32
N GLN A 495 93.15 -41.88 10.82
CA GLN A 495 94.21 -42.43 9.96
C GLN A 495 94.35 -41.65 8.64
N ASP A 496 93.24 -41.28 7.99
CA ASP A 496 93.28 -40.50 6.74
C ASP A 496 93.87 -39.09 6.95
N GLU A 497 93.61 -38.47 8.10
CA GLU A 497 94.20 -37.17 8.47
C GLU A 497 95.69 -37.29 8.79
N GLU A 498 96.13 -38.37 9.45
CA GLU A 498 97.55 -38.65 9.68
C GLU A 498 98.31 -38.82 8.34
N ASP A 499 97.74 -39.60 7.41
CA ASP A 499 98.32 -39.82 6.08
C ASP A 499 98.41 -38.51 5.26
N ASN A 500 97.39 -37.64 5.34
CA ASN A 500 97.43 -36.31 4.71
C ASN A 500 98.51 -35.42 5.32
N LEU A 501 98.65 -35.43 6.65
CA LEU A 501 99.68 -34.66 7.34
C LEU A 501 101.10 -35.12 6.96
N GLU A 502 101.28 -36.42 6.74
CA GLU A 502 102.55 -37.01 6.29
C GLU A 502 102.87 -36.68 4.82
N ARG A 503 101.85 -36.60 3.95
CA ARG A 503 101.97 -36.09 2.57
C ARG A 503 102.34 -34.62 2.53
N GLU A 504 101.73 -33.77 3.36
CA GLU A 504 102.09 -32.35 3.43
C GLU A 504 103.51 -32.14 3.97
N LYS A 505 103.95 -32.93 4.94
CA LYS A 505 105.35 -32.90 5.43
C LYS A 505 106.34 -33.29 4.35
N SER A 506 106.07 -34.36 3.60
CA SER A 506 106.96 -34.83 2.52
C SER A 506 106.94 -33.93 1.27
N ALA A 507 105.87 -33.14 1.06
CA ALA A 507 105.85 -32.07 0.06
C ALA A 507 106.70 -30.86 0.50
N ARG A 508 106.70 -30.50 1.79
CA ARG A 508 107.53 -29.43 2.36
C ARG A 508 109.04 -29.72 2.38
N GLU A 509 109.45 -30.98 2.34
CA GLU A 509 110.87 -31.37 2.28
C GLU A 509 111.43 -31.43 0.85
N ARG A 510 110.60 -31.20 -0.19
CA ARG A 510 111.00 -31.22 -1.61
C ARG A 510 111.05 -29.84 -2.28
N ASP A 511 110.71 -28.78 -1.55
CA ASP A 511 110.92 -27.36 -1.91
C ASP A 511 112.05 -26.78 -1.03
#